data_AF-A0A2V9P5D3-F1
#
_entry.id   AF-A0A2V9P5D3-F1
#
_cell.length_a   1.000
_cell.length_b   1.000
_cell.length_c   1.000
_cell.angle_alpha   90.00
_cell.angle_beta   90.00
_cell.angle_gamma   90.00
#
_symmetry.space_group_name_H-M   'P 1'
#
loop_
_entity.id
_entity.type
_entity.pdbx_description
1 polymer ?
#
loop_
_entity_poly.entity_id
_entity_poly.type
_entity_poly.pdbx_seq_one_letter_code
_entity_poly.pdbx_strand_id
1 'polypeptide(L)'
;MGLRWLDVLAVTAYMIAMVAIGLRFARRQTTTETYFVARRSIPAWALGMSLLATIISAVTFIAYPGSGYAGNWSMLVPGIMVITVLAIVG
;
A
#
# COMPACT_ATOMS: atom_id res chain seq x y z
N MET A 1 31.10 0.93 0.20
CA MET A 1 29.71 1.22 -0.20
C MET A 1 29.11 2.15 0.86
N GLY A 2 29.41 3.44 0.77
CA GLY A 2 28.77 4.43 1.64
C GLY A 2 27.37 4.68 1.10
N LEU A 3 26.35 4.51 1.93
CA LEU A 3 24.97 4.86 1.60
C LEU A 3 24.99 6.30 1.10
N ARG A 4 24.55 6.53 -0.15
CA ARG A 4 24.61 7.88 -0.71
C ARG A 4 23.68 8.71 0.16
N TRP A 5 24.11 9.89 0.58
CA TRP A 5 23.33 10.75 1.49
C TRP A 5 21.89 10.99 0.99
N LEU A 6 21.68 10.91 -0.33
CA LEU A 6 20.38 10.92 -1.00
C LEU A 6 19.47 9.74 -0.60
N ASP A 7 20.01 8.53 -0.45
CA ASP A 7 19.26 7.34 -0.07
C ASP A 7 18.72 7.48 1.37
N VAL A 8 19.58 7.95 2.28
CA VAL A 8 19.21 8.24 3.68
C VAL A 8 18.13 9.32 3.72
N LEU A 9 18.34 10.41 2.99
CA LEU A 9 17.39 11.51 2.92
C LEU A 9 16.02 11.06 2.40
N ALA A 10 15.98 10.23 1.35
CA ALA A 10 14.73 9.71 0.81
C ALA A 10 13.96 8.85 1.82
N VAL A 11 14.66 7.92 2.50
CA VAL A 11 14.04 7.04 3.52
C VAL A 11 13.55 7.85 4.72
N THR A 12 14.38 8.77 5.23
CA THR A 12 13.98 9.62 6.37
C THR A 12 12.81 10.52 6.02
N ALA A 13 12.80 11.13 4.83
CA ALA A 13 11.68 11.97 4.38
C ALA A 13 10.37 11.16 4.24
N TYR A 14 10.43 9.94 3.70
CA TYR A 14 9.28 9.05 3.61
C TYR A 14 8.70 8.72 5.00
N MET A 15 9.55 8.38 5.95
CA MET A 15 9.14 8.07 7.33
C MET A 15 8.49 9.28 8.00
N ILE A 16 9.08 10.48 7.86
CA ILE A 16 8.51 11.73 8.40
C ILE A 16 7.16 12.01 7.78
N ALA A 17 7.02 11.86 6.46
CA ALA A 17 5.75 12.08 5.76
C ALA A 17 4.66 11.14 6.29
N MET A 18 4.98 9.86 6.50
CA MET A 18 4.02 8.88 7.03
C MET A 18 3.54 9.24 8.44
N VAL A 19 4.46 9.61 9.33
CA VAL A 19 4.10 10.04 10.69
C VAL A 19 3.29 11.34 10.65
N ALA A 20 3.67 12.31 9.83
CA ALA A 20 2.96 13.59 9.71
C ALA A 20 1.52 13.40 9.22
N ILE A 21 1.29 12.52 8.23
CA ILE A 21 -0.05 12.15 7.77
C ILE A 21 -0.83 11.50 8.92
N GLY A 22 -0.25 10.50 9.60
CA GLY A 22 -0.88 9.83 10.73
C GLY A 22 -1.33 10.80 11.83
N LEU A 23 -0.44 11.70 12.26
CA LEU A 23 -0.74 12.71 13.29
C LEU A 23 -1.83 13.70 12.85
N ARG A 24 -1.86 14.08 11.57
CA ARG A 24 -2.88 15.01 11.05
C ARG A 24 -4.27 14.36 11.03
N PHE A 25 -4.37 13.10 10.65
CA PHE A 25 -5.64 12.38 10.64
C PHE A 25 -6.07 11.92 12.03
N ALA A 26 -5.14 11.59 12.92
CA ALA A 26 -5.44 11.22 14.31
C ALA A 26 -6.24 12.32 15.04
N ARG A 27 -5.94 13.60 14.79
CA ARG A 27 -6.66 14.74 15.37
C ARG A 27 -8.12 14.88 14.90
N ARG A 28 -8.54 14.15 13.87
CA ARG A 28 -9.89 14.23 13.28
C ARG A 28 -10.78 13.03 13.62
N GLN A 29 -10.24 12.03 14.30
CA GLN A 29 -10.97 10.82 14.68
C GLN A 29 -11.70 11.01 16.01
N THR A 30 -12.87 11.66 15.98
CA THR A 30 -13.63 12.02 17.20
C THR A 30 -14.71 11.01 17.57
N THR A 31 -15.10 10.11 16.67
CA THR A 31 -16.17 9.11 16.90
C THR A 31 -15.80 7.75 16.31
N THR A 32 -16.34 6.68 16.89
CA THR A 32 -16.16 5.28 16.43
C THR A 32 -16.53 5.09 14.97
N GLU A 33 -17.62 5.72 14.52
CA GLU A 33 -18.06 5.68 13.12
C GLU A 33 -17.06 6.34 12.16
N THR A 34 -16.44 7.45 12.58
CA THR A 34 -15.41 8.13 11.77
C THR A 34 -14.14 7.27 11.70
N TYR A 35 -13.82 6.53 12.78
CA TYR A 35 -12.65 5.66 12.84
C TYR A 35 -12.79 4.40 11.97
N PHE A 36 -13.92 3.69 12.04
CA PHE A 36 -14.09 2.41 11.34
C PHE A 36 -14.63 2.53 9.92
N VAL A 37 -15.52 3.49 9.65
CA VAL A 37 -16.25 3.56 8.37
C VAL A 37 -15.97 4.88 7.65
N ALA A 38 -15.17 5.78 8.24
CA ALA A 38 -14.87 7.11 7.69
C ALA A 38 -16.12 7.86 7.19
N ARG A 39 -17.24 7.72 7.95
CA ARG A 39 -18.56 8.27 7.61
C ARG A 39 -19.05 7.90 6.21
N ARG A 40 -18.61 6.76 5.66
CA ARG A 40 -18.91 6.30 4.29
C ARG A 40 -18.57 7.33 3.20
N SER A 41 -17.62 8.22 3.49
CA SER A 41 -17.25 9.35 2.61
C SER A 41 -16.07 9.05 1.69
N ILE A 42 -15.42 7.89 1.84
CA ILE A 42 -14.27 7.51 1.02
C ILE A 42 -14.78 7.00 -0.34
N PRO A 43 -14.30 7.56 -1.47
CA PRO A 43 -14.69 7.09 -2.79
C PRO A 43 -14.16 5.66 -3.05
N ALA A 44 -14.91 4.88 -3.84
CA ALA A 44 -14.62 3.46 -4.08
C ALA A 44 -13.20 3.20 -4.60
N TRP A 45 -12.69 4.04 -5.50
CA TRP A 45 -11.33 3.93 -6.03
C TRP A 45 -10.25 4.08 -4.93
N ALA A 46 -10.47 4.94 -3.93
CA ALA A 46 -9.50 5.15 -2.85
C ALA A 46 -9.53 3.97 -1.85
N LEU A 47 -10.72 3.42 -1.60
CA LEU A 47 -10.86 2.15 -0.87
C LEU A 47 -10.15 1.00 -1.59
N GLY A 48 -10.33 0.88 -2.91
CA GLY A 48 -9.65 -0.12 -3.74
C GLY A 48 -8.13 0.00 -3.68
N MET A 49 -7.59 1.23 -3.80
CA MET A 49 -6.14 1.47 -3.64
C MET A 49 -5.63 1.12 -2.25
N SER A 50 -6.39 1.40 -1.19
CA SER A 50 -6.02 1.01 0.18
C SER A 50 -5.97 -0.51 0.35
N LEU A 51 -6.92 -1.23 -0.25
CA LEU A 51 -6.93 -2.70 -0.24
C LEU A 51 -5.73 -3.28 -1.02
N LEU A 52 -5.42 -2.73 -2.20
CA LEU A 52 -4.24 -3.11 -2.96
C LEU A 52 -2.96 -2.93 -2.16
N ALA A 53 -2.79 -1.75 -1.54
CA ALA A 53 -1.62 -1.45 -0.73
C ALA A 53 -1.49 -2.40 0.47
N THR A 54 -2.61 -2.89 1.01
CA THR A 54 -2.61 -3.84 2.15
C THR A 54 -2.18 -5.26 1.74
N ILE A 55 -2.51 -5.68 0.52
CA ILE A 55 -2.21 -7.03 0.02
C ILE A 55 -0.75 -7.14 -0.46
N ILE A 56 -0.18 -6.05 -0.97
CA ILE A 56 1.22 -6.01 -1.43
C ILE A 56 2.16 -5.99 -0.22
N SER A 57 3.02 -7.00 -0.13
CA SER A 57 3.97 -7.14 0.99
C SER A 57 5.41 -7.28 0.49
N ALA A 58 6.37 -7.31 1.42
CA ALA A 58 7.78 -7.56 1.10
C ALA A 58 7.99 -8.90 0.36
N VAL A 59 7.14 -9.91 0.62
CA VAL A 59 7.17 -11.19 -0.09
C VAL A 59 6.92 -10.99 -1.58
N THR A 60 5.96 -10.15 -1.94
CA THR A 60 5.67 -9.82 -3.34
C THR A 60 6.88 -9.20 -4.03
N PHE A 61 7.62 -8.33 -3.33
CA PHE A 61 8.80 -7.66 -3.89
C PHE A 61 10.01 -8.58 -4.07
N ILE A 62 10.21 -9.57 -3.21
CA ILE A 62 11.40 -10.44 -3.24
C ILE A 62 11.10 -11.76 -3.96
N ALA A 63 9.98 -12.42 -3.62
CA ALA A 63 9.67 -13.76 -4.10
C ALA A 63 9.15 -13.80 -5.53
N TYR A 64 8.36 -12.81 -5.97
CA TYR A 64 7.74 -12.84 -7.32
C TYR A 64 8.77 -12.64 -8.44
N PRO A 65 9.72 -11.69 -8.34
CA PRO A 65 10.80 -11.61 -9.31
C PRO A 65 11.72 -12.82 -9.24
N GLY A 66 11.94 -13.37 -8.04
CA GLY A 66 12.74 -14.59 -7.86
C GLY A 66 12.13 -15.82 -8.55
N SER A 67 10.82 -16.02 -8.44
CA SER A 67 10.11 -17.10 -9.13
C SER A 67 10.02 -16.86 -10.64
N GLY A 68 9.80 -15.61 -11.07
CA GLY A 68 9.84 -15.22 -12.48
C GLY A 68 11.22 -15.47 -13.10
N TYR A 69 12.31 -15.16 -12.39
CA TYR A 69 13.68 -15.47 -12.82
C TYR A 69 13.92 -16.97 -12.94
N ALA A 70 13.33 -17.78 -12.06
CA ALA A 70 13.34 -19.24 -12.14
C ALA A 70 12.39 -19.81 -13.23
N GLY A 71 11.70 -18.95 -14.00
CA GLY A 71 10.82 -19.33 -15.11
C GLY A 71 9.37 -19.64 -14.71
N ASN A 72 9.00 -19.48 -13.44
CA ASN A 72 7.63 -19.74 -12.96
C ASN A 72 6.86 -18.43 -12.73
N TRP A 73 5.90 -18.17 -13.62
CA TRP A 73 5.06 -16.96 -13.61
C TRP A 73 3.73 -17.13 -12.86
N SER A 74 3.47 -18.30 -12.27
CA SER A 74 2.20 -18.59 -11.57
C SER A 74 1.96 -17.65 -10.38
N MET A 75 3.01 -17.13 -9.75
CA MET A 75 2.92 -16.19 -8.65
C MET A 75 2.34 -14.82 -9.05
N LEU A 76 2.28 -14.48 -10.34
CA LEU A 76 1.63 -13.25 -10.80
C LEU A 76 0.10 -13.34 -10.85
N VAL A 77 -0.46 -14.55 -10.94
CA VAL A 77 -1.90 -14.78 -11.09
C VAL A 77 -2.70 -14.10 -9.97
N PRO A 78 -2.35 -14.23 -8.67
CA PRO A 78 -3.07 -13.54 -7.60
C PRO A 78 -3.06 -12.01 -7.76
N GLY A 79 -1.91 -11.42 -8.13
CA GLY A 79 -1.78 -9.97 -8.29
C GLY A 79 -2.68 -9.42 -9.41
N ILE A 80 -2.69 -10.10 -10.56
CA ILE A 80 -3.53 -9.71 -11.72
C ILE A 80 -5.02 -9.87 -11.39
N MET A 81 -5.40 -10.94 -10.69
CA MET A 81 -6.79 -11.19 -10.30
C MET A 81 -7.32 -10.12 -9.34
N VAL A 82 -6.52 -9.69 -8.35
CA VAL A 82 -6.94 -8.63 -7.42
C VAL A 82 -7.18 -7.31 -8.14
N ILE A 83 -6.28 -6.91 -9.05
CA ILE A 83 -6.46 -5.69 -9.86
C ILE A 83 -7.73 -5.79 -10.72
N THR A 84 -7.96 -6.96 -11.33
CA THR A 84 -9.13 -7.21 -12.18
C THR A 84 -10.43 -7.11 -11.38
N VAL A 85 -10.51 -7.75 -10.21
CA VAL A 85 -11.70 -7.69 -9.34
C VAL A 85 -11.99 -6.26 -8.89
N LEU A 86 -10.96 -5.51 -8.50
CA LEU A 86 -11.14 -4.12 -8.08
C LEU A 86 -11.56 -3.21 -9.23
N ALA A 87 -11.11 -3.47 -10.46
CA ALA A 87 -11.55 -2.73 -11.65
C ALA A 87 -13.00 -3.05 -12.08
N ILE A 88 -13.50 -4.25 -11.76
CA ILE A 88 -14.87 -4.67 -12.10
C ILE A 88 -15.88 -4.24 -11.03
N VAL A 89 -15.50 -4.32 -9.75
CA VAL A 89 -16.39 -4.11 -8.61
C VAL A 89 -16.32 -2.68 -8.04
N GLY A 90 -15.17 -2.00 -8.20
CA GLY A 90 -14.94 -0.63 -7.74
C GLY A 90 -15.34 0.42 -8.76
#